data_AF-A6TSZ9-F1
#
_entry.id   AF-A6TSZ9-F1
#
_cell.length_a   1.000
_cell.length_b   1.000
_cell.length_c   1.000
_cell.angle_alpha   90.00
_cell.angle_beta   90.00
_cell.angle_gamma   90.00
#
_symmetry.space_group_name_H-M   'P 1'
#
loop_
_entity.id
_entity.type
_entity.pdbx_description
1 polymer ?
#
loop_
_entity_poly.entity_id
_entity_poly.type
_entity_poly.pdbx_seq_one_letter_code
_entity_poly.pdbx_strand_id
1 'polypeptide(L)'
;MEVTLYDLKKIMFNLEKENQNMKKEGLLEELIETAEKMKKQLTQEKEKQKQHQSKTRNIKMEKISQEEFLYRPILVRDYYEGDYLERFGEIRTSDLKNINLLSIHNEFWKAHEVQKGNVFASMPKELMSTVQSNKLEYLGWLPVEVDVYEILHSESNKKELMQFIESEFSHYILIKEIYGNILMLLHYKTRLNSEG
;
A
#
# COMPACT_ATOMS: atom_id res chain seq x y z
N MET A 1 20.60 -5.16 22.09
CA MET A 1 19.34 -5.91 22.10
C MET A 1 18.27 -5.03 21.47
N GLU A 2 17.54 -5.58 20.52
CA GLU A 2 16.43 -4.91 19.85
C GLU A 2 15.25 -4.84 20.83
N VAL A 3 14.63 -3.66 20.98
CA VAL A 3 13.52 -3.49 21.91
C VAL A 3 12.24 -3.69 21.12
N THR A 4 11.39 -4.59 21.58
CA THR A 4 10.18 -4.99 20.86
C THR A 4 8.93 -4.46 21.54
N LEU A 5 7.84 -4.34 20.79
CA LEU A 5 6.52 -3.98 21.35
C LEU A 5 6.09 -4.96 22.46
N TYR A 6 6.60 -6.20 22.41
CA TYR A 6 6.36 -7.22 23.43
C TYR A 6 6.94 -6.81 24.79
N ASP A 7 8.10 -6.16 24.82
CA ASP A 7 8.75 -5.71 26.06
C ASP A 7 7.90 -4.65 26.78
N LEU A 8 7.36 -3.68 26.03
CA LEU A 8 6.42 -2.69 26.55
C LEU A 8 5.13 -3.33 27.09
N LYS A 9 4.55 -4.28 26.34
CA LYS A 9 3.33 -5.00 26.78
C LYS A 9 3.56 -5.78 28.08
N LYS A 10 4.74 -6.39 28.25
CA LYS A 10 5.12 -7.11 29.47
C LYS A 10 5.22 -6.17 30.68
N ILE A 11 5.82 -5.00 30.51
CA ILE A 11 5.94 -4.00 31.59
C ILE A 11 4.54 -3.47 31.97
N MET A 12 3.69 -3.15 30.99
CA MET A 12 2.30 -2.75 31.22
C MET A 12 1.50 -3.80 32.00
N PHE A 13 1.61 -5.07 31.63
CA PHE A 13 0.95 -6.16 32.32
C PHE A 13 1.40 -6.31 33.78
N ASN A 14 2.69 -6.09 34.05
CA ASN A 14 3.22 -6.11 35.41
C ASN A 14 2.75 -4.88 36.22
N LEU A 15 2.62 -3.72 35.59
CA LEU A 15 2.05 -2.50 36.19
C LEU A 15 0.60 -2.68 36.63
N GLU A 16 -0.20 -3.36 35.80
CA GLU A 16 -1.61 -3.67 36.09
C GLU A 16 -1.77 -4.65 37.27
N LYS A 17 -0.83 -5.56 37.46
CA LYS A 17 -0.87 -6.58 38.52
C LYS A 17 -0.25 -6.15 39.85
N GLU A 18 0.60 -5.13 39.85
CA GLU A 18 1.34 -4.72 41.04
C GLU A 18 0.52 -3.78 41.95
N ASN A 19 0.48 -4.06 43.24
CA ASN A 19 -0.31 -3.30 44.22
C ASN A 19 0.56 -2.41 45.12
N GLN A 20 1.89 -2.57 45.08
CA GLN A 20 2.81 -1.75 45.87
C GLN A 20 3.27 -0.52 45.10
N ASN A 21 3.03 0.67 45.65
CA ASN A 21 3.35 1.95 44.99
C ASN A 21 4.84 2.10 44.63
N MET A 22 5.77 1.68 45.50
CA MET A 22 7.21 1.72 45.18
C MET A 22 7.59 0.86 43.97
N LYS A 23 6.95 -0.31 43.82
CA LYS A 23 7.23 -1.21 42.69
C LYS A 23 6.57 -0.72 41.40
N LYS A 24 5.39 -0.07 41.52
CA LYS A 24 4.76 0.63 40.41
C LYS A 24 5.64 1.77 39.88
N GLU A 25 6.24 2.56 40.76
CA GLU A 25 7.16 3.63 40.39
C GLU A 25 8.35 3.09 39.58
N GLY A 26 9.01 2.03 40.05
CA GLY A 26 10.10 1.40 39.30
C GLY A 26 9.68 0.81 37.94
N LEU A 27 8.47 0.24 37.84
CA LEU A 27 7.93 -0.24 36.55
C LEU A 27 7.57 0.91 35.60
N LEU A 28 7.15 2.06 36.11
CA LEU A 28 6.91 3.27 35.31
C LEU A 28 8.22 3.83 34.75
N GLU A 29 9.28 3.86 35.56
CA GLU A 29 10.62 4.23 35.09
C GLU A 29 11.12 3.27 34.00
N GLU A 30 10.96 1.96 34.20
CA GLU A 30 11.31 0.94 33.21
C GLU A 30 10.51 1.10 31.90
N LEU A 31 9.23 1.46 32.00
CA LEU A 31 8.37 1.73 30.85
C LEU A 31 8.87 2.96 30.07
N ILE A 32 9.20 4.05 30.76
CA ILE A 32 9.72 5.28 30.15
C ILE A 32 11.04 4.99 29.43
N GLU A 33 11.98 4.33 30.10
CA GLU A 33 13.27 3.97 29.48
C GLU A 33 13.10 3.10 28.24
N THR A 34 12.21 2.12 28.31
CA THR A 34 11.96 1.19 27.20
C THR A 34 11.30 1.92 26.03
N ALA A 35 10.36 2.82 26.30
CA ALA A 35 9.72 3.66 25.29
C ALA A 35 10.72 4.66 24.66
N GLU A 36 11.62 5.25 25.44
CA GLU A 36 12.68 6.13 24.95
C GLU A 36 13.69 5.38 24.06
N LYS A 37 14.10 4.18 24.47
CA LYS A 37 14.97 3.31 23.66
C LYS A 37 14.30 2.95 22.34
N MET A 38 13.02 2.57 22.35
CA MET A 38 12.24 2.26 21.15
C MET A 38 12.07 3.49 20.24
N LYS A 39 11.76 4.66 20.81
CA LYS A 39 11.71 5.93 20.06
C LYS A 39 13.05 6.25 19.41
N LYS A 40 14.17 6.04 20.11
CA LYS A 40 15.51 6.27 19.59
C LYS A 40 15.84 5.31 18.44
N GLN A 41 15.45 4.03 18.53
CA GLN A 41 15.59 3.05 17.46
C GLN A 41 14.81 3.49 16.20
N LEU A 42 13.53 3.83 16.36
CA LEU A 42 12.69 4.32 15.26
C LEU A 42 13.23 5.62 14.63
N THR A 43 13.80 6.51 15.44
CA THR A 43 14.41 7.75 14.95
C THR A 43 15.69 7.47 14.16
N GLN A 44 16.55 6.58 14.66
CA GLN A 44 17.77 6.17 13.97
C GLN A 44 17.48 5.40 12.68
N GLU A 45 16.41 4.61 12.64
CA GLU A 45 15.94 3.98 11.41
C GLU A 45 15.45 5.01 10.39
N LYS A 46 14.68 6.01 10.82
CA LYS A 46 14.29 7.14 9.96
C LYS A 46 15.50 7.92 9.43
N GLU A 47 16.53 8.15 10.25
CA GLU A 47 17.75 8.84 9.82
C GLU A 47 18.60 7.99 8.86
N LYS A 48 18.70 6.67 9.08
CA LYS A 48 19.32 5.73 8.14
C LYS A 48 18.55 5.66 6.82
N GLN A 49 17.22 5.70 6.86
CA GLN A 49 16.36 5.79 5.67
C GLN A 49 16.59 7.11 4.91
N LYS A 50 16.70 8.25 5.60
CA LYS A 50 17.07 9.54 4.98
C LYS A 50 18.47 9.54 4.36
N GLN A 51 19.44 8.87 4.99
CA GLN A 51 20.76 8.68 4.39
C GLN A 51 20.72 7.73 3.18
N HIS A 52 19.86 6.70 3.18
CA HIS A 52 19.63 5.83 2.03
C HIS A 52 18.82 6.50 0.91
N GLN A 53 17.98 7.50 1.18
CA GLN A 53 17.34 8.33 0.16
C GLN A 53 18.35 9.09 -0.71
N SER A 54 19.56 9.36 -0.20
CA SER A 54 20.65 9.91 -1.03
C SER A 54 21.25 8.89 -2.01
N LYS A 55 21.08 7.58 -1.73
CA LYS A 55 21.54 6.45 -2.56
C LYS A 55 20.46 5.89 -3.50
N THR A 56 19.18 6.10 -3.24
CA THR A 56 18.07 5.69 -4.15
C THR A 56 17.98 6.53 -5.44
N ARG A 57 18.92 7.47 -5.66
CA ARG A 57 19.00 8.33 -6.85
C ARG A 57 19.21 7.61 -8.19
N ASN A 58 19.37 6.28 -8.20
CA ASN A 58 19.62 5.51 -9.43
C ASN A 58 18.37 4.83 -10.01
N ILE A 59 17.19 4.97 -9.41
CA ILE A 59 15.95 4.45 -10.02
C ILE A 59 15.53 5.43 -11.12
N LYS A 60 15.70 5.02 -12.37
CA LYS A 60 15.24 5.77 -13.53
C LYS A 60 13.85 5.29 -13.93
N MET A 61 12.89 6.22 -13.88
CA MET A 61 11.54 6.00 -14.35
C MET A 61 11.10 7.14 -15.25
N GLU A 62 10.31 6.83 -16.26
CA GLU A 62 9.77 7.80 -17.21
C GLU A 62 8.25 7.65 -17.26
N LYS A 63 7.52 8.78 -17.18
CA LYS A 63 6.07 8.77 -17.37
C LYS A 63 5.78 8.59 -18.85
N ILE A 64 5.19 7.46 -19.21
CA ILE A 64 4.89 7.12 -20.61
C ILE A 64 3.46 7.51 -21.01
N SER A 65 2.51 7.48 -20.06
CA SER A 65 1.14 7.89 -20.34
C SER A 65 0.38 8.32 -19.07
N GLN A 66 -0.84 8.80 -19.28
CA GLN A 66 -1.81 9.06 -18.23
C GLN A 66 -3.17 8.58 -18.71
N GLU A 67 -3.79 7.69 -17.94
CA GLU A 67 -5.02 7.01 -18.30
C GLU A 67 -6.12 7.27 -17.26
N GLU A 68 -7.38 7.20 -17.67
CA GLU A 68 -8.51 7.19 -16.74
C GLU A 68 -8.90 5.76 -16.37
N PHE A 69 -8.96 5.47 -15.07
CA PHE A 69 -9.42 4.21 -14.54
C PHE A 69 -10.68 4.42 -13.68
N LEU A 70 -11.47 3.36 -13.53
CA LEU A 70 -12.33 3.19 -12.37
C LEU A 70 -11.64 2.26 -11.39
N TYR A 71 -11.71 2.56 -10.09
CA TYR A 71 -11.22 1.67 -9.05
C TYR A 71 -12.20 1.57 -7.89
N ARG A 72 -12.18 0.43 -7.19
CA ARG A 72 -12.94 0.24 -5.95
C ARG A 72 -12.06 0.61 -4.75
N PRO A 73 -12.41 1.65 -3.96
CA PRO A 73 -11.62 2.02 -2.79
C PRO A 73 -11.72 0.98 -1.68
N ILE A 74 -10.60 0.79 -0.96
CA ILE A 74 -10.61 0.12 0.33
C ILE A 74 -11.14 1.10 1.38
N LEU A 75 -12.06 0.63 2.23
CA LEU A 75 -12.73 1.46 3.24
C LEU A 75 -12.27 1.17 4.67
N VAL A 76 -11.31 0.25 4.86
CA VAL A 76 -10.78 -0.14 6.17
C VAL A 76 -9.26 0.05 6.21
N ARG A 77 -8.72 0.42 7.36
CA ARG A 77 -7.27 0.67 7.50
C ARG A 77 -6.47 -0.63 7.52
N ASP A 78 -6.89 -1.61 8.32
CA ASP A 78 -6.19 -2.88 8.50
C ASP A 78 -6.76 -3.96 7.58
N TYR A 79 -6.81 -3.68 6.28
CA TYR A 79 -7.46 -4.57 5.29
C TYR A 79 -6.79 -5.93 5.13
N TYR A 80 -5.59 -6.14 5.67
CA TYR A 80 -4.94 -7.46 5.74
C TYR A 80 -5.41 -8.32 6.92
N GLU A 81 -6.18 -7.76 7.87
CA GLU A 81 -6.71 -8.49 9.00
C GLU A 81 -8.12 -9.05 8.71
N GLY A 82 -8.32 -10.32 9.06
CA GLY A 82 -9.61 -11.00 8.89
C GLY A 82 -9.94 -11.37 7.44
N ASP A 83 -11.23 -11.34 7.11
CA ASP A 83 -11.82 -11.79 5.83
C ASP A 83 -12.09 -10.64 4.85
N TYR A 84 -11.56 -9.43 5.11
CA TYR A 84 -11.93 -8.24 4.35
C TYR A 84 -11.58 -8.35 2.86
N LEU A 85 -10.36 -8.77 2.53
CA LEU A 85 -9.93 -8.91 1.12
C LEU A 85 -10.72 -9.98 0.36
N GLU A 86 -11.16 -11.03 1.06
CA GLU A 86 -12.00 -12.07 0.48
C GLU A 86 -13.38 -11.50 0.11
N ARG A 87 -14.06 -10.86 1.07
CA ARG A 87 -15.33 -10.17 0.84
C ARG A 87 -15.22 -9.05 -0.20
N PHE A 88 -14.12 -8.32 -0.20
CA PHE A 88 -13.83 -7.30 -1.22
C PHE A 88 -13.72 -7.93 -2.61
N GLY A 89 -13.04 -9.07 -2.72
CA GLY A 89 -12.94 -9.86 -3.95
C GLY A 89 -14.30 -10.36 -4.45
N GLU A 90 -15.17 -10.80 -3.54
CA GLU A 90 -16.56 -11.21 -3.84
C GLU A 90 -17.38 -10.03 -4.38
N ILE A 91 -17.35 -8.88 -3.69
CA ILE A 91 -18.05 -7.66 -4.11
C ILE A 91 -17.57 -7.23 -5.49
N ARG A 92 -16.25 -7.10 -5.70
CA ARG A 92 -15.65 -6.78 -7.00
C ARG A 92 -16.16 -7.72 -8.09
N THR A 93 -16.14 -9.02 -7.81
CA THR A 93 -16.57 -10.04 -8.78
C THR A 93 -18.05 -9.94 -9.10
N SER A 94 -18.89 -9.68 -8.10
CA SER A 94 -20.33 -9.47 -8.26
C SER A 94 -20.60 -8.23 -9.11
N ASP A 95 -19.99 -7.09 -8.76
CA ASP A 95 -20.13 -5.82 -9.48
C ASP A 95 -19.82 -5.99 -10.97
N LEU A 96 -18.66 -6.57 -11.28
CA LEU A 96 -18.20 -6.79 -12.66
C LEU A 96 -19.05 -7.80 -13.41
N LYS A 97 -19.58 -8.85 -12.75
CA LYS A 97 -20.51 -9.80 -13.38
C LYS A 97 -21.83 -9.15 -13.74
N ASN A 98 -22.41 -8.37 -12.83
CA ASN A 98 -23.73 -7.75 -12.98
C ASN A 98 -23.81 -6.77 -14.17
N ILE A 99 -22.66 -6.30 -14.65
CA ILE A 99 -22.53 -5.35 -15.77
C ILE A 99 -21.80 -5.92 -16.98
N ASN A 100 -21.49 -7.22 -16.98
CA ASN A 100 -20.77 -7.93 -18.04
C ASN A 100 -19.36 -7.39 -18.34
N LEU A 101 -18.58 -7.00 -17.32
CA LEU A 101 -17.19 -6.57 -17.46
C LEU A 101 -16.16 -7.57 -16.91
N LEU A 102 -16.58 -8.64 -16.20
CA LEU A 102 -15.65 -9.56 -15.54
C LEU A 102 -14.64 -10.21 -16.52
N SER A 103 -15.07 -10.61 -17.71
CA SER A 103 -14.19 -11.22 -18.71
C SER A 103 -13.11 -10.25 -19.18
N ILE A 104 -13.51 -9.04 -19.56
CA ILE A 104 -12.63 -7.97 -20.05
C ILE A 104 -11.64 -7.56 -18.96
N HIS A 105 -12.12 -7.39 -17.72
CA HIS A 105 -11.25 -7.13 -16.56
C HIS A 105 -10.19 -8.22 -16.39
N ASN A 106 -10.59 -9.49 -16.44
CA ASN A 106 -9.67 -10.60 -16.26
C ASN A 106 -8.67 -10.73 -17.41
N GLU A 107 -9.07 -10.42 -18.64
CA GLU A 107 -8.18 -10.39 -19.79
C GLU A 107 -7.13 -9.29 -19.64
N PHE A 108 -7.55 -8.09 -19.27
CA PHE A 108 -6.63 -6.98 -18.99
C PHE A 108 -5.60 -7.34 -17.91
N TRP A 109 -6.03 -7.88 -16.77
CA TRP A 109 -5.10 -8.26 -15.70
C TRP A 109 -4.32 -9.55 -15.97
N LYS A 110 -4.73 -10.39 -16.93
CA LYS A 110 -3.91 -11.53 -17.37
C LYS A 110 -2.75 -11.10 -18.25
N ALA A 111 -2.86 -9.99 -18.98
CA ALA A 111 -1.76 -9.43 -19.75
C ALA A 111 -0.68 -8.78 -18.87
N HIS A 112 -0.98 -8.53 -17.60
CA HIS A 112 -0.12 -7.83 -16.65
C HIS A 112 0.14 -8.68 -15.41
N GLU A 113 1.37 -9.11 -15.20
CA GLU A 113 1.77 -9.81 -13.97
C GLU A 113 1.91 -8.80 -12.83
N VAL A 114 0.93 -8.77 -11.91
CA VAL A 114 0.96 -7.91 -10.73
C VAL A 114 2.05 -8.37 -9.77
N GLN A 115 3.09 -7.55 -9.58
CA GLN A 115 4.20 -7.83 -8.67
C GLN A 115 3.91 -7.37 -7.25
N LYS A 116 3.28 -6.19 -7.10
CA LYS A 116 2.94 -5.57 -5.82
C LYS A 116 1.91 -4.46 -6.03
N GLY A 117 1.17 -4.11 -4.99
CA GLY A 117 0.31 -2.94 -5.01
C GLY A 117 -0.62 -2.90 -3.82
N ASN A 118 -1.30 -1.77 -3.66
CA ASN A 118 -2.33 -1.55 -2.64
C ASN A 118 -3.67 -1.10 -3.25
N VAL A 119 -3.83 -1.31 -4.56
CA VAL A 119 -5.10 -1.21 -5.29
C VAL A 119 -5.48 -2.62 -5.76
N PHE A 120 -6.66 -3.09 -5.37
CA PHE A 120 -7.07 -4.50 -5.54
C PHE A 120 -8.17 -4.72 -6.58
N ALA A 121 -8.72 -3.64 -7.10
CA ALA A 121 -9.79 -3.65 -8.08
C ALA A 121 -9.76 -2.33 -8.86
N SER A 122 -9.32 -2.41 -10.11
CA SER A 122 -9.33 -1.28 -11.02
C SER A 122 -9.42 -1.75 -12.47
N MET A 123 -9.87 -0.86 -13.35
CA MET A 123 -10.02 -1.13 -14.76
C MET A 123 -9.94 0.17 -15.58
N PRO A 124 -9.25 0.20 -16.73
CA PRO A 124 -9.25 1.36 -17.61
C PRO A 124 -10.66 1.68 -18.10
N LYS A 125 -11.05 2.96 -18.08
CA LYS A 125 -12.36 3.42 -18.59
C LYS A 125 -12.50 3.19 -20.09
N GLU A 126 -11.40 3.15 -20.83
CA GLU A 126 -11.40 2.88 -22.28
C GLU A 126 -11.94 1.48 -22.62
N LEU A 127 -11.80 0.51 -21.71
CA LEU A 127 -12.26 -0.86 -21.93
C LEU A 127 -13.77 -1.07 -21.65
N MET A 128 -14.51 0.01 -21.38
CA MET A 128 -15.93 -0.07 -21.06
C MET A 128 -16.74 1.02 -21.76
N SER A 129 -18.01 0.73 -22.04
CA SER A 129 -18.94 1.74 -22.52
C SER A 129 -19.28 2.76 -21.43
N THR A 130 -19.72 3.96 -21.82
CA THR A 130 -20.19 5.00 -20.88
C THR A 130 -21.31 4.49 -19.95
N VAL A 131 -22.20 3.64 -20.46
CA VAL A 131 -23.28 3.04 -19.67
C VAL A 131 -22.73 2.10 -18.59
N GLN A 132 -21.72 1.30 -18.92
CA GLN A 132 -21.09 0.39 -17.95
C GLN A 132 -20.27 1.16 -16.91
N SER A 133 -19.53 2.20 -17.33
CA SER A 133 -18.81 3.11 -16.43
C SER A 133 -19.75 3.72 -15.40
N ASN A 134 -20.85 4.33 -15.85
CA ASN A 134 -21.83 4.97 -14.96
C ASN A 134 -22.45 3.97 -13.97
N LYS A 135 -22.67 2.72 -14.38
CA LYS A 135 -23.17 1.67 -13.48
C LYS A 135 -22.15 1.30 -12.41
N LEU A 136 -20.86 1.16 -12.75
CA LEU A 136 -19.80 0.93 -11.76
C LEU A 136 -19.67 2.09 -10.79
N GLU A 137 -19.74 3.33 -11.30
CA GLU A 137 -19.72 4.52 -10.47
C GLU A 137 -20.89 4.54 -9.47
N TYR A 138 -22.10 4.17 -9.90
CA TYR A 138 -23.25 4.00 -9.01
C TYR A 138 -23.05 2.89 -7.96
N LEU A 139 -22.32 1.83 -8.30
CA LEU A 139 -21.94 0.77 -7.37
C LEU A 139 -20.82 1.20 -6.40
N GLY A 140 -20.29 2.42 -6.55
CA GLY A 140 -19.27 3.02 -5.69
C GLY A 140 -17.83 2.75 -6.14
N TRP A 141 -17.62 2.50 -7.43
CA TRP A 141 -16.29 2.63 -8.03
C TRP A 141 -16.03 4.11 -8.30
N LEU A 142 -14.78 4.54 -8.17
CA LEU A 142 -14.40 5.94 -8.30
C LEU A 142 -13.53 6.14 -9.54
N PRO A 143 -13.78 7.19 -10.35
CA PRO A 143 -12.87 7.59 -11.41
C PRO A 143 -11.57 8.15 -10.81
N VAL A 144 -10.45 7.79 -11.44
CA VAL A 144 -9.12 8.20 -11.00
C VAL A 144 -8.19 8.31 -12.20
N GLU A 145 -7.37 9.35 -12.20
CA GLU A 145 -6.25 9.45 -13.14
C GLU A 145 -5.11 8.55 -12.69
N VAL A 146 -4.59 7.75 -13.61
CA VAL A 146 -3.48 6.85 -13.38
C VAL A 146 -2.31 7.28 -14.25
N ASP A 147 -1.22 7.71 -13.60
CA ASP A 147 0.03 7.94 -14.29
C ASP A 147 0.73 6.59 -14.50
N VAL A 148 1.14 6.30 -15.73
CA VAL A 148 1.88 5.09 -16.08
C VAL A 148 3.35 5.45 -16.25
N TYR A 149 4.20 4.80 -15.46
CA TYR A 149 5.65 4.96 -15.56
C TYR A 149 6.31 3.67 -16.02
N GLU A 150 7.22 3.76 -16.98
CA GLU A 150 8.14 2.70 -17.33
C GLU A 150 9.39 2.78 -16.43
N ILE A 151 9.85 1.63 -15.95
CA ILE A 151 11.07 1.51 -15.14
C ILE A 151 12.21 1.05 -16.06
N LEU A 152 13.00 2.03 -16.54
CA LEU A 152 14.00 1.84 -17.59
C LEU A 152 15.27 1.11 -17.10
N HIS A 153 15.65 1.33 -15.86
CA HIS A 153 16.83 0.70 -15.27
C HIS A 153 16.76 0.78 -13.74
N SER A 154 16.77 -0.36 -13.06
CA SER A 154 17.14 -0.41 -11.66
C SER A 154 18.45 -1.20 -11.52
N GLU A 155 19.59 -0.50 -11.49
CA GLU A 155 20.81 -1.09 -10.90
C GLU A 155 20.59 -1.43 -9.42
N SER A 156 19.57 -0.82 -8.82
CA SER A 156 19.03 -1.10 -7.49
C SER A 156 18.47 -2.52 -7.40
N ASN A 157 18.70 -3.16 -6.27
CA ASN A 157 18.06 -4.45 -5.98
C ASN A 157 16.53 -4.30 -5.84
N LYS A 158 15.77 -5.39 -6.01
CA LYS A 158 14.29 -5.38 -5.93
C LYS A 158 13.77 -4.73 -4.63
N LYS A 159 14.50 -4.85 -3.52
CA LYS A 159 14.12 -4.29 -2.22
C LYS A 159 14.21 -2.77 -2.21
N GLU A 160 15.27 -2.19 -2.75
CA GLU A 160 15.46 -0.75 -2.88
C GLU A 160 14.40 -0.14 -3.79
N LEU A 161 14.07 -0.80 -4.91
CA LEU A 161 12.98 -0.38 -5.78
C LEU A 161 11.65 -0.34 -5.04
N MET A 162 11.33 -1.39 -4.27
CA MET A 162 10.08 -1.41 -3.48
C MET A 162 10.07 -0.29 -2.43
N GLN A 163 11.17 -0.07 -1.71
CA GLN A 163 11.25 0.97 -0.69
C GLN A 163 11.06 2.37 -1.27
N PHE A 164 11.64 2.63 -2.45
CA PHE A 164 11.44 3.87 -3.17
C PHE A 164 9.97 4.02 -3.61
N ILE A 165 9.38 2.99 -4.21
CA ILE A 165 7.98 3.06 -4.67
C ILE A 165 7.05 3.33 -3.48
N GLU A 166 7.24 2.63 -2.36
CA GLU A 166 6.44 2.80 -1.15
C GLU A 166 6.64 4.16 -0.47
N SER A 167 7.80 4.81 -0.63
CA SER A 167 8.03 6.14 -0.07
C SER A 167 7.45 7.26 -0.93
N GLU A 168 7.44 7.09 -2.25
CA GLU A 168 7.02 8.14 -3.19
C GLU A 168 5.54 8.02 -3.61
N PHE A 169 4.98 6.81 -3.65
CA PHE A 169 3.65 6.57 -4.22
C PHE A 169 2.69 5.96 -3.20
N SER A 170 1.65 6.73 -2.86
CA SER A 170 0.67 6.32 -1.85
C SER A 170 -0.28 5.23 -2.34
N HIS A 171 -0.69 5.26 -3.61
CA HIS A 171 -1.59 4.28 -4.22
C HIS A 171 -1.01 3.84 -5.55
N TYR A 172 -0.64 2.57 -5.63
CA TYR A 172 0.07 2.07 -6.80
C TYR A 172 -0.20 0.59 -7.07
N ILE A 173 0.09 0.21 -8.31
CA ILE A 173 0.30 -1.17 -8.71
C ILE A 173 1.59 -1.24 -9.52
N LEU A 174 2.53 -2.05 -9.07
CA LEU A 174 3.70 -2.45 -9.83
C LEU A 174 3.34 -3.69 -10.63
N ILE A 175 3.43 -3.58 -11.94
CA ILE A 175 3.10 -4.64 -12.88
C ILE A 175 4.29 -4.91 -13.79
N LYS A 176 4.31 -6.12 -14.33
CA LYS A 176 5.17 -6.50 -15.43
C LYS A 176 4.31 -6.90 -16.61
N GLU A 177 4.45 -6.17 -17.72
CA GLU A 177 3.78 -6.55 -18.96
C GLU A 177 4.42 -7.84 -19.50
N ILE A 178 3.61 -8.87 -19.75
CA ILE A 178 4.11 -10.20 -20.08
C ILE A 178 4.79 -10.21 -21.46
N TYR A 179 4.20 -9.54 -22.45
CA TYR A 179 4.68 -9.59 -23.84
C TYR A 179 5.92 -8.74 -24.07
N GLY A 180 5.95 -7.52 -23.54
CA GLY A 180 7.10 -6.62 -23.63
C GLY A 180 8.21 -6.91 -22.61
N ASN A 181 7.93 -7.70 -21.56
CA ASN A 181 8.81 -7.85 -20.40
C ASN A 181 9.15 -6.48 -19.76
N ILE A 182 8.22 -5.52 -19.83
CA ILE A 182 8.39 -4.15 -19.36
C ILE A 182 7.86 -4.05 -17.93
N LEU A 183 8.65 -3.47 -17.04
CA LEU A 183 8.24 -3.20 -15.67
C LEU A 183 7.62 -1.81 -15.61
N MET A 184 6.36 -1.73 -15.19
CA MET A 184 5.61 -0.49 -15.13
C MET A 184 5.01 -0.24 -13.75
N LEU A 185 4.97 1.02 -13.37
CA LEU A 185 4.28 1.51 -12.19
C LEU A 185 3.02 2.28 -12.60
N LEU A 186 1.87 1.79 -12.15
CA LEU A 186 0.59 2.49 -12.22
C LEU A 186 0.42 3.30 -10.93
N HIS A 187 0.49 4.62 -11.00
CA HIS A 187 0.27 5.52 -9.86
C HIS A 187 -1.13 6.12 -9.91
N TYR A 188 -1.96 5.77 -8.93
CA TYR A 188 -3.34 6.21 -8.82
C TYR A 188 -3.43 7.53 -8.05
N LYS A 189 -3.82 8.61 -8.72
CA LYS A 189 -4.00 9.93 -8.10
C LYS A 189 -5.30 10.01 -7.30
N THR A 190 -5.41 9.19 -6.26
CA THR A 190 -6.61 9.18 -5.41
C THR A 190 -6.66 10.45 -4.57
N ARG A 191 -7.84 11.05 -4.44
CA ARG A 191 -8.07 12.25 -3.59
C ARG A 191 -8.26 11.90 -2.11
N LEU A 192 -8.06 10.64 -1.73
CA LEU A 192 -8.59 10.11 -0.47
C LEU A 192 -7.65 10.25 0.74
N ASN A 193 -6.38 10.63 0.57
CA ASN A 193 -5.42 10.76 1.68
C ASN A 193 -4.58 12.05 1.62
N SER A 194 -5.21 13.20 1.33
CA SER A 194 -4.56 14.53 1.46
C SER A 194 -4.60 15.12 2.88
N GLU A 195 -5.04 14.38 3.90
CA GLU A 195 -5.06 14.86 5.29
C GLU A 195 -4.77 13.70 6.26
N GLY A 196 -3.72 13.87 7.08
CA GLY A 196 -3.30 12.95 8.13
C GLY A 196 -1.85 13.13 8.52
#